data_AF-A0A955SJN2-F1
#
_entry.id   AF-A0A955SJN2-F1
#
_cell.length_a   1.000
_cell.length_b   1.000
_cell.length_c   1.000
_cell.angle_alpha   90.00
_cell.angle_beta   90.00
_cell.angle_gamma   90.00
#
_symmetry.space_group_name_H-M   'P 1'
#
loop_
_entity.id
_entity.type
_entity.pdbx_description
1 polymer ?
#
loop_
_entity_poly.entity_id
_entity_poly.type
_entity_poly.pdbx_seq_one_letter_code
_entity_poly.pdbx_strand_id
1 'polypeptide(L)'
;MARLGVNIDHVATLRQARGGHEPDPIIAASLAYLAGADGIVVHLREDRRHIQDRDLTILRETVQTHLNLEMAADDAVAKIALNIKPDLVTLVPERRQELTTEGGLDVIEHRDR
;
A
#
# COMPACT_ATOMS: atom_id res chain seq x y z
N MET A 1 -15.15 -0.53 19.30
CA MET A 1 -13.71 -0.57 19.65
C MET A 1 -12.93 0.00 18.47
N ALA A 2 -11.83 0.71 18.69
CA ALA A 2 -10.99 1.24 17.61
C ALA A 2 -10.26 0.09 16.88
N ARG A 3 -9.99 0.26 15.58
CA ARG A 3 -9.22 -0.69 14.76
C ARG A 3 -7.86 -0.07 14.39
N LEU A 4 -6.83 -0.90 14.24
CA LEU A 4 -5.49 -0.51 13.84
C LEU A 4 -5.11 -1.11 12.47
N GLY A 5 -4.84 -0.25 11.49
CA GLY A 5 -4.16 -0.64 10.25
C GLY A 5 -2.66 -0.34 10.34
N VAL A 6 -1.81 -1.30 10.00
CA VAL A 6 -0.35 -1.12 10.02
C VAL A 6 0.17 -0.96 8.60
N ASN A 7 0.73 0.22 8.29
CA ASN A 7 1.43 0.44 7.03
C ASN A 7 2.83 -0.16 7.07
N ILE A 8 3.18 -0.97 6.07
CA ILE A 8 4.47 -1.70 5.98
C ILE A 8 5.38 -1.19 4.86
N ASP A 9 5.08 -0.06 4.22
CA ASP A 9 5.85 0.50 3.11
C ASP A 9 7.31 0.74 3.46
N HIS A 10 7.57 1.20 4.69
CA HIS A 10 8.93 1.50 5.14
C HIS A 10 9.80 0.26 5.34
N VAL A 11 9.20 -0.93 5.49
CA VAL A 11 9.94 -2.20 5.43
C VAL A 11 10.46 -2.41 4.00
N ALA A 12 9.59 -2.20 3.00
CA ALA A 12 9.97 -2.28 1.60
C ALA A 12 10.99 -1.19 1.22
N THR A 13 10.88 0.02 1.77
CA THR A 13 11.89 1.08 1.59
C THR A 13 13.28 0.61 2.03
N LEU A 14 13.39 -0.05 3.19
CA LEU A 14 14.67 -0.58 3.67
C LEU A 14 15.22 -1.67 2.75
N ARG A 15 14.36 -2.55 2.22
CA ARG A 15 14.73 -3.56 1.22
C ARG A 15 15.25 -2.90 -0.07
N GLN A 16 14.51 -1.93 -0.61
CA GLN A 16 14.85 -1.25 -1.86
C GLN A 16 16.15 -0.45 -1.77
N ALA A 17 16.52 0.04 -0.57
CA ALA A 17 17.79 0.72 -0.35
C ALA A 17 19.02 -0.15 -0.67
N ARG A 18 18.87 -1.49 -0.71
CA ARG A 18 19.94 -2.44 -1.05
C ARG A 18 19.63 -3.34 -2.25
N GLY A 19 18.43 -3.25 -2.82
CA GLY A 19 18.00 -4.08 -3.95
C GLY A 19 17.97 -5.58 -3.64
N GLY A 20 17.90 -5.95 -2.35
CA GLY A 20 17.87 -7.34 -1.90
C GLY A 20 16.44 -7.86 -1.73
N HIS A 21 16.32 -9.01 -1.07
CA HIS A 21 15.03 -9.59 -0.69
C HIS A 21 14.64 -9.27 0.76
N GLU A 22 15.57 -8.76 1.56
CA GLU A 22 15.39 -8.51 2.99
C GLU A 22 15.51 -7.02 3.35
N PRO A 23 14.71 -6.54 4.31
CA PRO A 23 13.60 -7.26 4.96
C PRO A 23 12.41 -7.46 4.01
N ASP A 24 11.74 -8.63 4.09
CA ASP A 24 10.55 -8.91 3.26
C ASP A 24 9.29 -8.31 3.92
N PRO A 25 8.55 -7.41 3.24
CA PRO A 25 7.30 -6.83 3.76
C PRO A 25 6.23 -7.88 4.15
N ILE A 26 6.25 -9.06 3.54
CA ILE A 26 5.28 -10.13 3.81
C ILE A 26 5.50 -10.70 5.23
N ILE A 27 6.76 -10.78 5.67
CA ILE A 27 7.10 -11.18 7.04
C ILE A 27 6.60 -10.12 8.02
N ALA A 28 6.80 -8.83 7.70
CA ALA A 28 6.32 -7.74 8.53
C ALA A 28 4.79 -7.72 8.65
N ALA A 29 4.05 -7.98 7.57
CA ALA A 29 2.59 -8.12 7.60
C ALA A 29 2.14 -9.23 8.57
N SER A 30 2.80 -10.39 8.50
CA SER A 30 2.51 -11.52 9.38
C SER A 30 2.77 -11.20 10.85
N LEU A 31 3.89 -10.52 11.15
CA LEU A 31 4.22 -10.08 12.51
C LEU A 31 3.24 -9.05 13.02
N ALA A 32 2.83 -8.07 12.19
CA ALA A 32 1.84 -7.07 12.56
C ALA A 32 0.48 -7.72 12.88
N TYR A 33 0.05 -8.69 12.08
CA TYR A 33 -1.17 -9.47 12.36
C TYR A 33 -1.09 -10.20 13.71
N LEU A 34 0.00 -10.94 13.96
CA LEU A 34 0.20 -11.67 15.21
C LEU A 34 0.29 -10.74 16.44
N ALA A 35 0.73 -9.49 16.23
CA ALA A 35 0.78 -8.45 17.26
C ALA A 35 -0.58 -7.74 17.48
N GLY A 36 -1.62 -8.08 16.72
CA GLY A 36 -2.99 -7.59 16.91
C GLY A 36 -3.45 -6.51 15.93
N ALA A 37 -2.80 -6.34 14.77
CA ALA A 37 -3.30 -5.46 13.72
C ALA A 37 -4.61 -5.98 13.10
N ASP A 38 -5.58 -5.08 12.91
CA ASP A 38 -6.88 -5.37 12.27
C ASP A 38 -6.81 -5.30 10.73
N GLY A 39 -5.71 -4.79 10.20
CA GLY A 39 -5.46 -4.68 8.77
C GLY A 39 -4.01 -4.32 8.44
N ILE A 40 -3.61 -4.65 7.22
CA ILE A 40 -2.32 -4.31 6.64
C ILE A 40 -2.54 -3.27 5.56
N VAL A 41 -1.73 -2.20 5.59
CA VAL A 41 -1.78 -1.10 4.64
C VAL A 41 -0.51 -1.11 3.80
N VAL A 42 -0.65 -0.94 2.48
CA VAL A 42 0.47 -0.78 1.54
C VAL A 42 0.14 0.28 0.50
N HIS A 43 1.11 1.10 0.12
CA HIS A 43 0.98 2.05 -0.98
C HIS A 43 1.72 1.56 -2.22
N LEU A 44 0.96 1.18 -3.24
CA LEU A 44 1.52 0.86 -4.56
C LEU A 44 1.65 2.14 -5.40
N ARG A 45 2.81 2.80 -5.25
CA ARG A 45 3.16 3.99 -6.04
C ARG A 45 3.36 3.68 -7.52
N GLU A 46 3.08 4.64 -8.41
CA GLU A 46 3.33 4.49 -9.85
C GLU A 46 4.80 4.16 -10.16
N ASP A 47 5.73 4.77 -9.42
CA ASP A 47 7.17 4.62 -9.59
C ASP A 47 7.77 3.38 -8.89
N ARG A 48 6.94 2.59 -8.17
CA ARG A 48 7.37 1.42 -7.39
C ARG A 48 8.56 1.73 -6.47
N ARG A 49 8.56 2.88 -5.81
CA ARG A 49 9.66 3.30 -4.93
C ARG A 49 9.95 2.33 -3.78
N HIS A 50 8.92 1.68 -3.24
CA HIS A 50 9.04 0.75 -2.11
C HIS A 50 8.31 -0.58 -2.39
N ILE A 51 6.99 -0.61 -2.23
CA ILE A 51 6.16 -1.80 -2.49
C ILE A 51 6.20 -2.13 -3.99
N GLN A 52 6.41 -3.40 -4.30
CA GLN A 52 6.44 -3.93 -5.66
C GLN A 52 5.18 -4.73 -5.96
N ASP A 53 4.88 -4.95 -7.24
CA ASP A 53 3.72 -5.75 -7.67
C ASP A 53 3.74 -7.18 -7.07
N ARG A 54 4.94 -7.76 -6.95
CA ARG A 54 5.15 -9.07 -6.29
C ARG A 54 4.67 -9.05 -4.84
N ASP A 55 4.93 -7.97 -4.11
CA ASP A 55 4.55 -7.88 -2.71
C ASP A 55 3.02 -7.85 -2.59
N LEU A 56 2.36 -7.07 -3.45
CA LEU A 56 0.91 -6.94 -3.44
C LEU A 56 0.20 -8.27 -3.76
N THR A 57 0.69 -9.02 -4.74
CA THR A 57 0.15 -10.35 -5.08
C THR A 57 0.25 -11.31 -3.90
N ILE A 58 1.42 -11.40 -3.26
CA ILE A 58 1.62 -12.32 -2.14
C ILE A 58 0.83 -11.87 -0.91
N LEU A 59 0.76 -10.56 -0.64
CA LEU A 59 -0.05 -10.04 0.46
C LEU A 59 -1.52 -10.41 0.29
N ARG A 60 -2.06 -10.34 -0.93
CA ARG A 60 -3.44 -10.75 -1.20
C ARG A 60 -3.69 -12.24 -0.90
N GLU A 61 -2.70 -13.08 -1.11
CA GLU A 61 -2.79 -14.53 -0.85
C GLU A 61 -2.58 -14.87 0.64
N THR A 62 -1.88 -14.02 1.40
CA THR A 62 -1.36 -14.39 2.73
C THR A 62 -1.96 -13.59 3.90
N VAL A 63 -2.35 -12.34 3.68
CA VAL A 63 -2.94 -11.48 4.72
C VAL A 63 -4.24 -12.10 5.23
N GLN A 64 -4.29 -12.35 6.54
CA GLN A 64 -5.45 -12.96 7.22
C GLN A 64 -6.48 -11.92 7.70
N THR A 65 -6.15 -10.63 7.60
CA THR A 65 -7.01 -9.49 7.96
C THR A 65 -7.37 -8.67 6.73
N HIS A 66 -7.77 -7.41 6.91
CA HIS A 66 -8.06 -6.53 5.79
C HIS A 66 -6.78 -6.06 5.11
N LEU A 67 -6.70 -6.20 3.79
CA LEU A 67 -5.68 -5.53 2.98
C LEU A 67 -6.23 -4.19 2.49
N ASN A 68 -5.59 -3.09 2.92
CA ASN A 68 -5.87 -1.75 2.44
C ASN A 68 -4.80 -1.32 1.45
N LEU A 69 -5.19 -1.10 0.20
CA LEU A 69 -4.31 -0.62 -0.86
C LEU A 69 -4.43 0.90 -0.97
N GLU A 70 -3.37 1.61 -0.58
CA GLU A 70 -3.18 3.01 -0.92
C GLU A 70 -2.70 3.14 -2.37
N MET A 71 -3.30 4.06 -3.12
CA MET A 71 -2.97 4.31 -4.52
C MET A 71 -3.42 5.71 -4.98
N ALA A 72 -2.75 6.22 -6.02
CA ALA A 72 -3.22 7.39 -6.75
C ALA A 72 -4.54 7.10 -7.49
N ALA A 73 -5.33 8.13 -7.76
CA ALA A 73 -6.48 8.07 -8.67
C ALA A 73 -6.03 8.00 -10.14
N ASP A 74 -5.30 6.94 -10.48
CA ASP A 74 -4.74 6.67 -11.81
C ASP A 74 -5.26 5.32 -12.36
N ASP A 75 -5.57 5.30 -13.65
CA ASP A 75 -6.17 4.15 -14.33
C ASP A 75 -5.26 2.91 -14.32
N ALA A 76 -3.94 3.09 -14.38
CA ALA A 76 -3.02 1.95 -14.41
C ALA A 76 -3.00 1.25 -13.06
N VAL A 77 -2.94 2.02 -11.96
CA VAL A 77 -2.98 1.46 -10.61
C VAL A 77 -4.39 0.95 -10.26
N ALA A 78 -5.45 1.61 -10.73
CA ALA A 78 -6.83 1.14 -10.56
C ALA A 78 -7.07 -0.23 -11.18
N LYS A 79 -6.54 -0.50 -12.38
CA LYS A 79 -6.60 -1.83 -13.01
C LYS A 79 -5.91 -2.89 -12.15
N ILE A 80 -4.77 -2.56 -11.53
CA ILE A 80 -4.08 -3.47 -10.61
C ILE A 80 -4.95 -3.74 -9.39
N ALA A 81 -5.52 -2.70 -8.76
CA ALA A 81 -6.42 -2.84 -7.62
C ALA A 81 -7.64 -3.72 -7.95
N LEU A 82 -8.26 -3.54 -9.12
CA LEU A 82 -9.41 -4.34 -9.57
C LEU A 82 -9.05 -5.82 -9.79
N ASN A 83 -7.83 -6.11 -10.22
CA ASN A 83 -7.34 -7.48 -10.38
C ASN A 83 -6.99 -8.12 -9.03
N ILE A 84 -6.29 -7.37 -8.18
CA ILE A 84 -5.87 -7.83 -6.85
C ILE A 84 -7.06 -7.99 -5.90
N LYS A 85 -8.08 -7.13 -6.00
CA LYS A 85 -9.26 -7.10 -5.12
C LYS A 85 -8.87 -6.97 -3.63
N PRO A 86 -8.18 -5.88 -3.24
CA PRO A 86 -7.96 -5.62 -1.81
C PRO A 86 -9.31 -5.37 -1.11
N ASP A 87 -9.34 -5.56 0.20
CA ASP A 87 -10.56 -5.38 0.99
C ASP A 87 -10.95 -3.89 1.10
N LEU A 88 -9.94 -3.00 1.06
CA LEU A 88 -10.11 -1.54 1.00
C LEU A 88 -9.16 -0.92 -0.04
N VAL A 89 -9.59 0.20 -0.60
CA VAL A 89 -8.74 1.11 -1.39
C VAL A 89 -8.79 2.49 -0.73
N THR A 90 -7.62 3.07 -0.49
CA THR A 90 -7.47 4.44 0.01
C THR A 90 -6.85 5.29 -1.09
N LEU A 91 -7.63 6.20 -1.67
CA LEU A 91 -7.12 7.12 -2.69
C LEU A 91 -6.30 8.22 -2.01
N VAL A 92 -5.04 8.35 -2.41
CA VAL A 92 -4.09 9.35 -1.89
C VAL A 92 -3.62 10.26 -3.01
N PRO A 93 -3.38 11.56 -2.76
CA PRO A 93 -2.72 12.40 -3.74
C PRO A 93 -1.30 11.89 -3.95
N GLU A 94 -0.87 11.76 -5.21
CA GLU A 94 0.48 11.34 -5.53
C GLU A 94 1.06 12.31 -6.56
N ARG A 95 2.10 13.07 -6.19
CA ARG A 95 2.94 13.76 -7.17
C ARG A 95 4.22 12.96 -7.39
N ARG A 96 4.67 12.86 -8.66
CA ARG A 96 5.92 12.13 -9.01
C ARG A 96 7.15 12.60 -8.22
N GLN A 97 7.18 13.87 -7.80
CA GLN A 97 8.30 14.51 -7.10
C GLN A 97 8.10 14.61 -5.58
N GLU A 98 6.93 14.25 -5.04
CA GLU A 98 6.69 14.32 -3.60
C GLU A 98 7.44 13.20 -2.85
N LEU A 99 8.05 13.59 -1.73
CA LEU A 99 8.70 12.67 -0.78
C LEU A 99 7.67 12.03 0.16
N THR A 100 6.60 12.77 0.52
CA THR A 100 5.44 12.35 1.32
C THR A 100 4.20 13.11 0.86
N THR A 101 2.99 12.64 1.16
CA THR A 101 1.75 13.40 0.95
C THR A 101 1.79 14.69 1.77
N GLU A 102 1.83 15.85 1.11
CA GLU A 102 1.84 17.15 1.80
C GLU A 102 0.42 17.65 2.12
N GLY A 103 -0.62 17.00 1.57
CA GLY A 103 -2.02 17.34 1.78
C GLY A 103 -2.99 16.17 1.53
N GLY A 104 -4.29 16.45 1.64
CA GLY A 104 -5.35 15.51 1.28
C GLY A 104 -5.67 15.51 -0.21
N LEU A 105 -6.37 14.48 -0.68
CA LEU A 105 -6.90 14.45 -2.04
C LEU A 105 -7.94 15.56 -2.23
N ASP A 106 -7.77 16.41 -3.25
CA ASP A 106 -8.77 17.43 -3.60
C ASP A 106 -9.92 16.80 -4.40
N VAL A 107 -10.93 16.33 -3.68
CA VAL A 107 -12.12 15.70 -4.25
C VAL A 107 -13.08 16.71 -4.89
N ILE A 108 -12.98 18.00 -4.54
CA ILE A 108 -13.85 19.04 -5.09
C ILE A 108 -13.35 19.41 -6.49
N GLU A 109 -12.04 19.64 -6.63
CA GLU A 109 -11.41 19.94 -7.91
C GLU A 109 -11.49 18.76 -8.88
N HIS A 110 -11.34 17.52 -8.38
CA HIS A 110 -11.28 16.31 -9.20
C HIS A 110 -12.56 15.47 -9.21
N ARG A 111 -13.73 16.09 -9.03
CA ARG A 111 -15.02 15.38 -8.87
C ARG A 111 -15.39 14.41 -10.01
N ASP A 112 -15.06 14.77 -11.25
CA ASP A 112 -15.49 14.03 -12.46
C ASP A 112 -14.44 13.01 -12.95
N ARG A 113 -13.32 12.91 -12.23
CA ARG A 113 -12.21 11.99 -12.53
C ARG A 113 -12.44 10.65 -11.83
#